data_AF-A0A7V8DKJ3-F1
#
_entry.id   AF-A0A7V8DKJ3-F1
#
_cell.length_a   1.000
_cell.length_b   1.000
_cell.length_c   1.000
_cell.angle_alpha   90.00
_cell.angle_beta   90.00
_cell.angle_gamma   90.00
#
_symmetry.space_group_name_H-M   'P 1'
#
loop_
_entity.id
_entity.type
_entity.pdbx_description
1 polymer ?
#
loop_
_entity_poly.entity_id
_entity_poly.type
_entity_poly.pdbx_seq_one_letter_code
_entity_poly.pdbx_strand_id
1 'polypeptide(L)'
;MNTEHVSSHLHAVRATIFPMPHQPLAEIVKSHREVAVCSGADAALLHQDLYRLADGAYIALTEGTSSFPELAALIQECEDDRNCREFRLHVTVGWEALLHLAAGKNSLRWPDIFLALKDAGVKPEEMHPFRDAPVVDIFPWLYYAKRFDVLRKLCLSVKRKLDMRFAARDIRTVCHLIGDFGGGKIVASSL
;
A
#
# COMPACT_ATOMS: atom_id res chain seq x y z
N MET A 1 -40.52 -10.23 -34.04
CA MET A 1 -39.06 -10.36 -33.86
C MET A 1 -38.74 -9.88 -32.46
N ASN A 2 -38.47 -10.82 -31.56
CA ASN A 2 -38.06 -10.58 -30.18
C ASN A 2 -36.60 -10.13 -30.18
N THR A 3 -36.31 -8.98 -29.61
CA THR A 3 -34.95 -8.60 -29.22
C THR A 3 -34.82 -8.70 -27.72
N GLU A 4 -33.81 -9.45 -27.33
CA GLU A 4 -33.60 -10.03 -26.02
C GLU A 4 -33.25 -9.02 -24.94
N HIS A 5 -33.69 -9.37 -23.74
CA HIS A 5 -33.19 -8.90 -22.46
C HIS A 5 -31.66 -8.92 -22.41
N VAL A 6 -31.04 -7.74 -22.28
CA VAL A 6 -29.71 -7.65 -21.69
C VAL A 6 -29.91 -7.37 -20.21
N SER A 7 -29.76 -8.45 -19.44
CA SER A 7 -29.70 -8.49 -17.99
C SER A 7 -28.55 -7.61 -17.49
N SER A 8 -28.89 -6.45 -16.91
CA SER A 8 -27.96 -5.68 -16.09
C SER A 8 -27.72 -6.45 -14.80
N HIS A 9 -26.69 -7.30 -14.78
CA HIS A 9 -26.15 -7.84 -13.54
C HIS A 9 -25.54 -6.68 -12.75
N LEU A 10 -26.39 -6.10 -11.90
CA LEU A 10 -26.01 -5.39 -10.70
C LEU A 10 -24.98 -6.23 -9.94
N HIS A 11 -23.70 -5.85 -10.01
CA HIS A 11 -22.80 -6.13 -8.92
C HIS A 11 -23.40 -5.44 -7.70
N ALA A 12 -24.03 -6.23 -6.84
CA ALA A 12 -24.35 -5.82 -5.50
C ALA A 12 -23.03 -5.43 -4.83
N VAL A 13 -22.75 -4.12 -4.80
CA VAL A 13 -21.70 -3.53 -3.99
C VAL A 13 -22.02 -3.99 -2.57
N ARG A 14 -21.25 -4.96 -2.06
CA ARG A 14 -21.18 -5.17 -0.62
C ARG A 14 -20.69 -3.84 -0.08
N ALA A 15 -21.62 -3.05 0.44
CA ALA A 15 -21.29 -1.93 1.30
C ALA A 15 -20.74 -2.55 2.58
N THR A 16 -19.49 -3.00 2.53
CA THR A 16 -18.65 -3.10 3.71
C THR A 16 -18.42 -1.65 4.11
N ILE A 17 -19.41 -1.09 4.81
CA ILE A 17 -19.20 0.09 5.63
C ILE A 17 -18.03 -0.34 6.51
N PHE A 18 -16.84 0.23 6.34
CA PHE A 18 -15.79 0.18 7.35
C PHE A 18 -16.19 1.22 8.38
N PRO A 19 -16.94 0.91 9.45
CA PRO A 19 -17.22 1.93 10.44
C PRO A 19 -16.08 1.86 11.46
N MET A 20 -15.38 2.98 11.65
CA MET A 20 -15.18 3.61 12.95
C MET A 20 -13.94 4.52 12.91
N PRO A 21 -13.95 5.62 13.67
CA PRO A 21 -12.78 6.48 13.90
C PRO A 21 -11.60 5.65 14.40
N HIS A 22 -10.40 5.94 13.87
CA HIS A 22 -9.08 5.42 14.25
C HIS A 22 -9.07 4.56 15.52
N GLN A 23 -9.40 3.27 15.43
CA GLN A 23 -9.05 2.36 16.51
C GLN A 23 -7.51 2.28 16.54
N PRO A 24 -6.88 2.48 17.72
CA PRO A 24 -5.43 2.37 17.84
C PRO A 24 -4.98 1.00 17.35
N LEU A 25 -3.89 0.96 16.58
CA LEU A 25 -3.33 -0.30 16.06
C LEU A 25 -3.03 -1.26 17.21
N ALA A 26 -2.59 -0.73 18.36
CA ALA A 26 -2.32 -1.49 19.58
C ALA A 26 -3.53 -2.25 20.14
N GLU A 27 -4.76 -1.76 19.92
CA GLU A 27 -5.98 -2.48 20.33
C GLU A 27 -6.34 -3.57 19.33
N ILE A 28 -6.19 -3.31 18.04
CA ILE A 28 -6.52 -4.27 16.97
C ILE A 28 -5.62 -5.51 17.08
N VAL A 29 -4.31 -5.32 17.32
CA VAL A 29 -3.33 -6.42 17.40
C VAL A 29 -3.52 -7.33 18.63
N LYS A 30 -4.30 -6.91 19.64
CA LYS A 30 -4.68 -7.81 20.75
C LYS A 30 -5.61 -8.93 20.30
N SER A 31 -6.40 -8.69 19.26
CA SER A 31 -7.42 -9.63 18.76
C SER A 31 -7.05 -10.26 17.42
N HIS A 32 -6.03 -9.73 16.72
CA HIS A 32 -5.68 -10.15 15.37
C HIS A 32 -4.17 -10.37 15.22
N ARG A 33 -3.79 -11.50 14.64
CA ARG A 33 -2.38 -11.84 14.32
C ARG A 33 -1.93 -11.37 12.94
N GLU A 34 -2.86 -10.99 12.09
CA GLU A 34 -2.60 -10.32 10.82
C GLU A 34 -3.48 -9.07 10.75
N VAL A 35 -2.88 -7.93 10.41
CA VAL A 35 -3.56 -6.62 10.33
C VAL A 35 -3.17 -5.95 9.03
N ALA A 36 -4.12 -5.31 8.36
CA ALA A 36 -3.91 -4.57 7.12
C ALA A 36 -4.12 -3.07 7.31
N VAL A 37 -3.09 -2.28 7.01
CA VAL A 37 -3.17 -0.82 6.90
C VAL A 37 -3.20 -0.45 5.43
N CYS A 38 -4.27 0.22 5.01
CA CYS A 38 -4.61 0.43 3.61
C CYS A 38 -4.76 1.92 3.28
N SER A 39 -4.25 2.38 2.14
CA SER A 39 -4.42 3.78 1.68
C SER A 39 -5.84 4.00 1.14
N GLY A 40 -6.81 4.23 2.02
CA GLY A 40 -8.22 4.40 1.65
C GLY A 40 -9.06 3.13 1.74
N ALA A 41 -10.37 3.29 1.57
CA ALA A 41 -11.34 2.19 1.68
C ALA A 41 -11.21 1.21 0.50
N ASP A 42 -10.95 1.73 -0.70
CA ASP A 42 -10.77 0.91 -1.90
C ASP A 42 -9.59 -0.06 -1.74
N ALA A 43 -8.45 0.43 -1.23
CA ALA A 43 -7.30 -0.42 -0.94
C ALA A 43 -7.63 -1.54 0.06
N ALA A 44 -8.45 -1.25 1.07
CA ALA A 44 -8.90 -2.22 2.06
C ALA A 44 -9.81 -3.29 1.45
N LEU A 45 -10.79 -2.90 0.63
CA LEU A 45 -11.67 -3.83 -0.09
C LEU A 45 -10.88 -4.77 -1.00
N LEU A 46 -9.93 -4.24 -1.78
CA LEU A 46 -9.10 -5.05 -2.67
C LEU A 46 -8.22 -6.04 -1.94
N HIS A 47 -7.63 -5.61 -0.82
CA HIS A 47 -6.87 -6.50 0.04
C HIS A 47 -7.78 -7.56 0.69
N GLN A 48 -8.99 -7.18 1.09
CA GLN A 48 -9.98 -8.09 1.68
C GLN A 48 -10.45 -9.17 0.71
N ASP A 49 -10.71 -8.82 -0.55
CA ASP A 49 -11.14 -9.78 -1.57
C ASP A 49 -10.09 -10.89 -1.80
N LEU A 50 -8.81 -10.54 -1.70
CA LEU A 50 -7.70 -11.46 -1.95
C LEU A 50 -7.24 -12.25 -0.71
N TYR A 51 -7.09 -11.56 0.43
CA TYR A 51 -6.49 -12.15 1.63
C TYR A 51 -7.49 -12.54 2.71
N ARG A 52 -8.73 -12.01 2.66
CA ARG A 52 -9.85 -12.38 3.54
C ARG A 52 -9.50 -12.35 5.04
N LEU A 53 -8.80 -11.30 5.50
CA LEU A 53 -8.63 -11.09 6.93
C LEU A 53 -9.98 -10.76 7.58
N ALA A 54 -10.06 -10.87 8.91
CA ALA A 54 -11.28 -10.49 9.64
C ALA A 54 -11.59 -9.00 9.45
N ASP A 55 -12.86 -8.61 9.42
CA ASP A 55 -13.28 -7.21 9.19
C ASP A 55 -12.61 -6.22 10.17
N GLY A 56 -12.45 -6.62 11.44
CA GLY A 56 -11.78 -5.83 12.47
C GLY A 56 -10.26 -5.75 12.35
N ALA A 57 -9.66 -6.41 11.36
CA ALA A 57 -8.21 -6.39 11.11
C ALA A 57 -7.78 -5.35 10.06
N TYR A 58 -8.70 -4.49 9.60
CA TYR A 58 -8.42 -3.48 8.57
C TYR A 58 -8.42 -2.08 9.16
N ILE A 59 -7.40 -1.31 8.82
CA ILE A 59 -7.29 0.12 9.06
C ILE A 59 -7.24 0.81 7.70
N ALA A 60 -8.31 1.50 7.32
CA ALA A 60 -8.33 2.34 6.14
C ALA A 60 -7.88 3.76 6.52
N LEU A 61 -6.81 4.24 5.90
CA LEU A 61 -6.30 5.59 6.07
C LEU A 61 -7.18 6.60 5.32
N THR A 62 -7.14 7.87 5.74
CA THR A 62 -7.97 8.90 5.14
C THR A 62 -7.58 9.15 3.67
N GLU A 63 -8.57 9.25 2.79
CA GLU A 63 -8.36 9.57 1.38
C GLU A 63 -8.06 11.07 1.20
N GLY A 64 -7.19 11.41 0.24
CA GLY A 64 -6.90 12.80 -0.14
C GLY A 64 -5.78 13.50 0.65
N THR A 65 -5.29 12.90 1.74
CA THR A 65 -4.01 13.28 2.37
C THR A 65 -2.92 12.29 1.96
N SER A 66 -1.66 12.73 1.93
CA SER A 66 -0.53 11.80 1.89
C SER A 66 -0.75 10.78 3.00
N SER A 67 -0.95 9.50 2.68
CA SER A 67 -1.20 8.48 3.71
C SER A 67 0.05 8.16 4.54
N PHE A 68 1.19 8.79 4.21
CA PHE A 68 2.47 8.54 4.84
C PHE A 68 2.54 9.01 6.30
N PRO A 69 2.12 10.23 6.69
CA PRO A 69 2.13 10.65 8.10
C PRO A 69 1.20 9.81 8.97
N GLU A 70 0.03 9.42 8.47
CA GLU A 70 -0.89 8.55 9.21
C GLU A 70 -0.27 7.15 9.40
N LEU A 71 0.30 6.57 8.34
CA LEU A 71 1.01 5.29 8.44
C LEU A 71 2.24 5.39 9.36
N ALA A 72 2.99 6.49 9.29
CA ALA A 72 4.13 6.74 10.16
C ALA A 72 3.72 6.89 11.62
N ALA A 73 2.58 7.53 11.91
CA ALA A 73 2.02 7.63 13.24
C ALA A 73 1.59 6.27 13.79
N LEU A 74 0.94 5.43 12.99
CA LEU A 74 0.59 4.05 13.38
C LEU A 74 1.84 3.20 13.66
N ILE A 75 2.87 3.35 12.84
CA ILE A 75 4.17 2.71 13.08
C ILE A 75 4.76 3.19 14.41
N GLN A 76 4.72 4.50 14.68
CA GLN A 76 5.23 5.08 15.91
C GLN A 76 4.43 4.62 17.14
N GLU A 77 3.11 4.54 17.05
CA GLU A 77 2.24 4.00 18.10
C GLU A 77 2.67 2.58 18.47
N CYS A 78 2.89 1.74 17.45
CA CYS A 78 3.43 0.42 17.67
C CYS A 78 4.86 0.43 18.19
N GLU A 79 5.68 1.44 17.85
CA GLU A 79 7.02 1.63 18.43
C GLU A 79 6.99 2.02 19.92
N ASP A 80 5.89 2.59 20.41
CA ASP A 80 5.77 3.06 21.79
C ASP A 80 5.01 2.08 22.70
N ASP A 81 4.08 1.28 22.16
CA ASP A 81 3.31 0.28 22.91
C ASP A 81 4.01 -1.09 22.98
N ARG A 82 4.26 -1.59 24.20
CA ARG A 82 4.90 -2.89 24.45
C ARG A 82 4.01 -4.09 24.11
N ASN A 83 2.71 -3.87 23.99
CA ASN A 83 1.74 -4.90 23.60
C ASN A 83 1.68 -5.08 22.08
N CYS A 84 2.19 -4.13 21.29
CA CYS A 84 2.31 -4.26 19.84
C CYS A 84 3.51 -5.15 19.48
N ARG A 85 3.30 -6.48 19.48
CA ARG A 85 4.31 -7.51 19.19
C ARG A 85 3.69 -8.74 18.53
N GLU A 86 4.50 -9.54 17.83
CA GLU A 86 4.11 -10.85 17.30
C GLU A 86 2.85 -10.85 16.40
N PHE A 87 2.85 -10.03 15.36
CA PHE A 87 1.82 -10.03 14.32
C PHE A 87 2.40 -9.74 12.93
N ARG A 88 1.61 -10.00 11.90
CA ARG A 88 1.94 -9.67 10.51
C ARG A 88 1.22 -8.39 10.10
N LEU A 89 1.98 -7.40 9.65
CA LEU A 89 1.46 -6.14 9.14
C LEU A 89 1.43 -6.18 7.61
N HIS A 90 0.25 -6.03 7.02
CA HIS A 90 0.04 -5.85 5.60
C HIS A 90 -0.09 -4.35 5.33
N VAL A 91 0.79 -3.78 4.51
CA VAL A 91 0.74 -2.39 4.07
C VAL A 91 0.28 -2.38 2.62
N THR A 92 -0.93 -1.90 2.37
CA THR A 92 -1.53 -1.86 1.02
C THR A 92 -1.67 -0.42 0.58
N VAL A 93 -0.83 0.02 -0.36
CA VAL A 93 -0.66 1.44 -0.68
C VAL A 93 -0.65 1.71 -2.18
N GLY A 94 -1.11 2.89 -2.57
CA GLY A 94 -0.95 3.43 -3.92
C GLY A 94 0.49 3.86 -4.25
N TRP A 95 0.70 4.30 -5.49
CA TRP A 95 2.03 4.62 -6.03
C TRP A 95 2.80 5.67 -5.23
N GLU A 96 2.15 6.81 -4.97
CA GLU A 96 2.80 7.92 -4.28
C GLU A 96 3.18 7.55 -2.84
N ALA A 97 2.25 6.93 -2.09
CA ALA A 97 2.51 6.44 -0.75
C ALA A 97 3.65 5.40 -0.71
N LEU A 98 3.71 4.49 -1.70
CA LEU A 98 4.82 3.55 -1.83
C LEU A 98 6.16 4.27 -1.97
N LEU A 99 6.25 5.31 -2.80
CA LEU A 99 7.49 6.09 -2.97
C LEU A 99 7.89 6.81 -1.68
N HIS A 100 6.93 7.39 -0.95
CA HIS A 100 7.18 8.03 0.34
C HIS A 100 7.76 7.04 1.35
N LEU A 101 7.20 5.83 1.43
CA LEU A 101 7.70 4.74 2.28
C LEU A 101 9.07 4.25 1.82
N ALA A 102 9.25 4.07 0.51
CA ALA A 102 10.51 3.62 -0.06
C ALA A 102 11.62 4.64 0.14
N ALA A 103 11.32 5.95 0.14
CA ALA A 103 12.26 7.02 0.48
C ALA A 103 12.41 7.22 1.99
N GLY A 104 11.38 6.90 2.78
CA GLY A 104 11.29 7.21 4.20
C GLY A 104 11.14 8.71 4.49
N LYS A 105 10.36 9.44 3.65
CA LYS A 105 10.26 10.90 3.71
C LYS A 105 8.82 11.38 3.56
N ASN A 106 8.43 12.39 4.34
CA ASN A 106 7.13 13.06 4.23
C ASN A 106 6.98 13.88 2.93
N SER A 107 8.08 14.42 2.42
CA SER A 107 8.11 15.16 1.16
C SER A 107 9.10 14.50 0.21
N LEU A 108 8.64 14.21 -1.01
CA LEU A 108 9.49 13.64 -2.05
C LEU A 108 10.01 14.76 -2.94
N ARG A 109 11.31 14.72 -3.20
CA ARG A 109 11.92 15.48 -4.29
C ARG A 109 12.38 14.50 -5.36
N TRP A 110 12.56 14.98 -6.58
CA TRP A 110 13.08 14.19 -7.69
C TRP A 110 14.32 13.35 -7.37
N PRO A 111 15.34 13.86 -6.65
CA PRO A 111 16.50 13.05 -6.25
C PRO A 111 16.14 11.85 -5.37
N ASP A 112 15.12 11.96 -4.53
CA ASP A 112 14.68 10.89 -3.62
C ASP A 112 13.98 9.78 -4.40
N ILE A 113 13.13 10.16 -5.35
CA ILE A 113 12.43 9.25 -6.27
C ILE A 113 13.44 8.56 -7.19
N PHE A 114 14.37 9.31 -7.76
CA PHE A 114 15.43 8.80 -8.61
C PHE A 114 16.28 7.76 -7.87
N LEU A 115 16.67 8.04 -6.62
CA LEU A 115 17.42 7.09 -5.80
C LEU A 115 16.62 5.81 -5.54
N ALA A 116 15.35 5.92 -5.14
CA ALA A 116 14.48 4.76 -4.91
C ALA A 116 14.31 3.89 -6.16
N LEU A 117 14.10 4.51 -7.33
CA LEU A 117 13.97 3.81 -8.61
C LEU A 117 15.29 3.18 -9.07
N LYS A 118 16.41 3.89 -8.89
CA LYS A 118 17.74 3.36 -9.17
C LYS A 118 18.05 2.13 -8.33
N ASP A 119 17.78 2.19 -7.02
CA ASP A 119 17.98 1.05 -6.11
C ASP A 119 17.06 -0.13 -6.45
N ALA A 120 15.89 0.15 -7.04
CA ALA A 120 14.99 -0.86 -7.59
C ALA A 120 15.41 -1.38 -8.98
N GLY A 121 16.48 -0.85 -9.58
CA GLY A 121 17.05 -1.34 -10.84
C GLY A 121 16.61 -0.59 -12.10
N VAL A 122 16.07 0.62 -11.97
CA VAL A 122 15.91 1.54 -13.10
C VAL A 122 17.24 2.20 -13.42
N LYS A 123 17.67 2.19 -14.68
CA LYS A 123 18.93 2.81 -15.07
C LYS A 123 18.79 4.35 -15.16
N PRO A 124 19.86 5.12 -14.89
CA PRO A 124 19.84 6.58 -15.00
C PRO A 124 19.31 7.10 -16.35
N GLU A 125 19.71 6.47 -17.44
CA GLU A 125 19.28 6.78 -18.80
C GLU A 125 17.79 6.55 -19.04
N GLU A 126 17.18 5.57 -18.37
CA GLU A 126 15.73 5.30 -18.46
C GLU A 126 14.91 6.35 -17.71
N MET A 127 15.51 7.01 -16.73
CA MET A 127 14.87 8.09 -15.96
C MET A 127 14.93 9.44 -16.67
N HIS A 128 15.77 9.58 -17.70
CA HIS A 128 15.99 10.87 -18.38
C HIS A 128 14.68 11.52 -18.89
N PRO A 129 13.73 10.78 -19.50
CA PRO A 129 12.48 11.37 -19.98
C PRO A 129 11.56 11.91 -18.87
N PHE A 130 11.77 11.48 -17.62
CA PHE A 130 10.90 11.82 -16.49
C PHE A 130 11.41 12.98 -15.63
N ARG A 131 12.57 13.58 -15.97
CA ARG A 131 13.23 14.60 -15.13
C ARG A 131 12.30 15.77 -14.77
N ASP A 132 11.45 16.17 -15.71
CA ASP A 132 10.51 17.29 -15.57
C ASP A 132 9.04 16.83 -15.63
N ALA A 133 8.79 15.52 -15.69
CA ALA A 133 7.44 14.97 -15.71
C ALA A 133 6.83 15.00 -14.29
N PRO A 134 5.51 14.85 -14.14
CA PRO A 134 4.89 14.47 -12.88
C PRO A 134 5.33 13.08 -12.37
N VAL A 135 5.45 12.91 -11.05
CA VAL A 135 5.81 11.61 -10.42
C VAL A 135 4.80 10.51 -10.74
N VAL A 136 3.53 10.90 -10.91
CA VAL A 136 2.43 10.00 -11.24
C VAL A 136 2.60 9.32 -12.60
N ASP A 137 3.40 9.90 -13.52
CA ASP A 137 3.60 9.36 -14.86
C ASP A 137 4.60 8.20 -14.90
N ILE A 138 5.41 8.04 -13.84
CA ILE A 138 6.40 6.96 -13.73
C ILE A 138 5.71 5.60 -13.59
N PHE A 139 4.61 5.53 -12.83
CA PHE A 139 3.93 4.27 -12.56
C PHE A 139 3.33 3.64 -13.82
N PRO A 140 2.56 4.36 -14.67
CA PRO A 140 2.13 3.85 -15.96
C PRO A 140 3.28 3.35 -16.82
N TRP A 141 4.40 4.07 -16.87
CA TRP A 141 5.57 3.63 -17.62
C TRP A 141 6.10 2.28 -17.10
N LEU A 142 6.31 2.14 -15.79
CA LEU A 142 6.75 0.87 -15.19
C LEU A 142 5.75 -0.26 -15.45
N TYR A 143 4.46 0.02 -15.29
CA TYR A 143 3.39 -0.96 -15.42
C TYR A 143 3.26 -1.47 -16.86
N TYR A 144 3.10 -0.56 -17.84
CA TYR A 144 2.90 -0.94 -19.24
C TYR A 144 4.18 -1.48 -19.89
N ALA A 145 5.36 -1.05 -19.43
CA ALA A 145 6.63 -1.67 -19.83
C ALA A 145 6.88 -3.02 -19.14
N LYS A 146 5.94 -3.53 -18.33
CA LYS A 146 6.02 -4.80 -17.59
C LYS A 146 7.22 -4.90 -16.64
N ARG A 147 7.66 -3.77 -16.07
CA ARG A 147 8.75 -3.67 -15.09
C ARG A 147 8.29 -4.03 -13.68
N PHE A 148 7.59 -5.17 -13.55
CA PHE A 148 7.05 -5.64 -12.28
C PHE A 148 8.15 -6.03 -11.29
N ASP A 149 9.36 -6.36 -11.76
CA ASP A 149 10.52 -6.60 -10.90
C ASP A 149 10.94 -5.34 -10.15
N VAL A 150 10.91 -4.17 -10.81
CA VAL A 150 11.16 -2.86 -10.19
C VAL A 150 10.10 -2.58 -9.14
N LEU A 151 8.82 -2.77 -9.46
CA LEU A 151 7.70 -2.55 -8.52
C LEU A 151 7.80 -3.48 -7.29
N ARG A 152 8.15 -4.76 -7.48
CA ARG A 152 8.38 -5.70 -6.37
C ARG A 152 9.58 -5.29 -5.52
N LYS A 153 10.67 -4.81 -6.12
CA LYS A 153 11.85 -4.33 -5.38
C LYS A 153 11.54 -3.09 -4.55
N LEU A 154 10.66 -2.19 -5.02
CA LEU A 154 10.17 -1.07 -4.22
C LEU A 154 9.37 -1.57 -3.01
N CYS A 155 8.43 -2.51 -3.20
CA CYS A 155 7.69 -3.14 -2.10
C CYS A 155 8.65 -3.81 -1.10
N LEU A 156 9.68 -4.51 -1.59
CA LEU A 156 10.69 -5.17 -0.77
C LEU A 156 11.55 -4.15 0.01
N SER A 157 11.87 -3.00 -0.58
CA SER A 157 12.55 -1.90 0.11
C SER A 157 11.73 -1.40 1.29
N VAL A 158 10.43 -1.17 1.09
CA VAL A 158 9.50 -0.78 2.16
C VAL A 158 9.43 -1.86 3.24
N LYS A 159 9.23 -3.12 2.86
CA LYS A 159 9.23 -4.27 3.79
C LYS A 159 10.51 -4.28 4.65
N ARG A 160 11.69 -4.19 4.03
CA ARG A 160 12.97 -4.20 4.76
C ARG A 160 13.08 -3.04 5.74
N LYS A 161 12.67 -1.84 5.35
CA LYS A 161 12.67 -0.67 6.24
C LYS A 161 11.77 -0.87 7.44
N LEU A 162 10.55 -1.36 7.23
CA LEU A 162 9.59 -1.59 8.31
C LEU A 162 10.02 -2.75 9.22
N ASP A 163 10.49 -3.86 8.64
CA ASP A 163 11.02 -5.00 9.42
C ASP A 163 12.22 -4.58 10.29
N MET A 164 13.10 -3.70 9.80
CA MET A 164 14.19 -3.15 10.62
C MET A 164 13.68 -2.30 11.78
N ARG A 165 12.67 -1.45 11.55
CA ARG A 165 12.05 -0.64 12.61
C ARG A 165 11.38 -1.50 13.67
N PHE A 166 10.78 -2.61 13.25
CA PHE A 166 10.09 -3.54 14.15
C PHE A 166 10.94 -4.72 14.62
N ALA A 167 12.26 -4.73 14.40
CA ALA A 167 13.11 -5.89 14.67
C ALA A 167 13.01 -6.38 16.13
N ALA A 168 12.81 -5.47 17.08
CA ALA A 168 12.69 -5.79 18.51
C ALA A 168 11.32 -6.39 18.92
N ARG A 169 10.34 -6.46 18.01
CA ARG A 169 8.94 -6.78 18.31
C ARG A 169 8.39 -8.02 17.59
N ASP A 170 9.21 -8.69 16.78
CA ASP A 170 8.79 -9.80 15.90
C ASP A 170 7.56 -9.46 15.04
N ILE A 171 7.48 -8.22 14.56
CA ILE A 171 6.46 -7.80 13.60
C ILE A 171 7.04 -8.02 12.21
N ARG A 172 6.29 -8.76 11.38
CA ARG A 172 6.69 -9.05 10.00
C ARG A 172 5.83 -8.25 9.05
N THR A 173 6.45 -7.56 8.12
CA THR A 173 5.74 -6.70 7.18
C THR A 173 5.58 -7.37 5.83
N VAL A 174 4.44 -7.13 5.19
CA VAL A 174 4.21 -7.40 3.77
C VAL A 174 3.72 -6.11 3.14
N CYS A 175 4.35 -5.68 2.05
CA CYS A 175 3.95 -4.48 1.32
C CYS A 175 3.30 -4.88 -0.01
N HIS A 176 2.16 -4.26 -0.31
CA HIS A 176 1.37 -4.45 -1.52
C HIS A 176 1.17 -3.10 -2.20
N LEU A 177 1.49 -3.05 -3.50
CA LEU A 177 1.20 -1.90 -4.35
C LEU A 177 -0.13 -2.12 -5.06
N ILE A 178 -1.07 -1.20 -4.90
CA ILE A 178 -2.27 -1.13 -5.72
C ILE A 178 -2.03 -0.25 -6.96
N GLY A 179 -2.66 -0.61 -8.07
CA GLY A 179 -2.67 0.19 -9.29
C GLY A 179 -3.98 0.96 -9.44
N ASP A 180 -3.88 2.23 -9.85
CA ASP A 180 -5.02 3.16 -9.96
C ASP A 180 -5.80 3.03 -11.29
N PHE A 181 -5.53 1.97 -12.09
CA PHE A 181 -6.18 1.77 -13.38
C PHE A 181 -7.57 1.14 -13.24
N GLY A 182 -8.59 1.96 -12.94
CA GLY A 182 -10.02 1.72 -13.24
C GLY A 182 -10.69 0.44 -12.69
N GLY A 183 -9.99 -0.33 -11.87
CA GLY A 183 -10.48 -1.59 -11.32
C GLY A 183 -9.57 -2.17 -10.25
N GLY A 184 -8.77 -1.30 -9.62
CA GLY A 184 -7.98 -1.54 -8.42
C GLY A 184 -7.42 -2.95 -8.29
N LYS A 185 -6.17 -3.18 -8.66
CA LYS A 185 -5.55 -4.50 -8.45
C LYS A 185 -4.27 -4.35 -7.65
N ILE A 186 -3.96 -5.34 -6.82
CA ILE A 186 -2.60 -5.47 -6.29
C ILE A 186 -1.70 -5.84 -7.48
N VAL A 187 -0.82 -4.91 -7.87
CA VAL A 187 0.06 -5.06 -9.05
C VAL A 187 1.45 -5.55 -8.70
N ALA A 188 1.88 -5.39 -7.44
CA ALA A 188 3.12 -5.92 -6.93
C ALA A 188 3.00 -6.18 -5.42
N SER A 189 3.81 -7.12 -4.92
CA SER A 189 3.90 -7.46 -3.50
C SER A 189 5.35 -7.79 -3.14
N SER A 190 5.68 -7.64 -1.86
CA SER A 190 6.97 -8.05 -1.28
C SER A 190 7.02 -9.52 -0.84
N LEU A 191 5.96 -10.29 -1.10
CA LEU A 191 5.88 -11.73 -0.84
C LEU A 191 6.83 -12.54 -1.75
#